data_AF-A0A4R2R1Y4-F1
#
_entry.id   AF-A0A4R2R1Y4-F1
#
_cell.length_a   1.000
_cell.length_b   1.000
_cell.length_c   1.000
_cell.angle_alpha   90.00
_cell.angle_beta   90.00
_cell.angle_gamma   90.00
#
_symmetry.space_group_name_H-M   'P 1'
#
loop_
_entity.id
_entity.type
_entity.pdbx_description
1 polymer ?
#
loop_
_entity_poly.entity_id
_entity_poly.type
_entity_poly.pdbx_seq_one_letter_code
_entity_poly.pdbx_strand_id
1 'polypeptide(L)'
;MINQASTALTPARADAYRLLRDDLMLHLYGAEYHATKAETWTPDDEAIARELIPDLVNVLNGALLAHEGNCHGRCRFCRETWPCATIESLHRAVKDPKRQFITLVETVRA
;
A
#
# COMPACT_ATOMS: atom_id res chain seq x y z
N MET A 1 -6.58 35.08 -18.50
CA MET A 1 -5.48 34.99 -17.53
C MET A 1 -5.88 33.99 -16.45
N ILE A 2 -5.41 32.75 -16.52
CA ILE A 2 -5.71 31.71 -15.54
C ILE A 2 -4.46 31.54 -14.67
N ASN A 3 -4.57 31.95 -13.40
CA ASN A 3 -3.51 31.79 -12.42
C ASN A 3 -3.34 30.30 -12.09
N GLN A 4 -2.14 29.80 -12.36
CA GLN A 4 -1.62 28.54 -11.85
C GLN A 4 -1.44 28.66 -10.33
N ALA A 5 -2.34 28.03 -9.56
CA ALA A 5 -2.07 27.71 -8.16
C ALA A 5 -1.77 26.21 -8.08
N SER A 6 -0.48 25.90 -8.14
CA SER A 6 0.06 24.58 -7.80
C SER A 6 -0.39 24.22 -6.38
N THR A 7 -1.32 23.28 -6.22
CA THR A 7 -1.68 22.77 -4.89
C THR A 7 -0.56 21.86 -4.41
N ALA A 8 0.46 22.47 -3.83
CA ALA A 8 1.38 21.79 -2.94
C ALA A 8 0.58 21.04 -1.86
N LEU A 9 0.90 19.77 -1.61
CA LEU A 9 0.39 19.07 -0.43
C LEU A 9 0.63 19.98 0.79
N THR A 10 -0.40 20.19 1.61
CA THR A 10 -0.18 20.84 2.90
C THR A 10 0.85 20.02 3.69
N PRO A 11 1.71 20.64 4.50
CA PRO A 11 2.76 19.93 5.24
C PRO A 11 2.19 18.74 6.06
N ALA A 12 1.01 18.93 6.66
CA ALA A 12 0.31 17.87 7.38
C ALA A 12 -0.10 16.67 6.51
N ARG A 13 -0.49 16.89 5.25
CA ARG A 13 -0.80 15.79 4.31
C ARG A 13 0.48 15.09 3.85
N ALA A 14 1.53 15.84 3.55
CA ALA A 14 2.82 15.25 3.16
C ALA A 14 3.39 14.37 4.29
N ASP A 15 3.25 14.82 5.53
CA ASP A 15 3.63 14.04 6.71
C ASP A 15 2.78 12.77 6.88
N ALA A 16 1.46 12.86 6.71
CA ALA A 16 0.60 11.69 6.78
C ALA A 16 0.95 10.64 5.71
N TYR A 17 1.25 11.07 4.48
CA TYR A 17 1.71 10.17 3.40
C TYR A 17 3.07 9.53 3.72
N ARG A 18 4.01 10.32 4.25
CA ARG A 18 5.33 9.83 4.66
C ARG A 18 5.19 8.78 5.76
N LEU A 19 4.39 9.06 6.79
CA LEU A 19 4.13 8.12 7.89
C LEU A 19 3.49 6.82 7.38
N LEU A 20 2.50 6.90 6.49
CA LEU A 20 1.85 5.72 5.91
C LEU A 20 2.84 4.87 5.09
N ARG A 21 3.65 5.52 4.26
CA ARG A 21 4.67 4.84 3.45
C ARG A 21 5.72 4.18 4.34
N ASP A 22 6.23 4.90 5.32
CA ASP A 22 7.28 4.41 6.21
C ASP A 22 6.76 3.23 7.07
N ASP A 23 5.49 3.29 7.52
CA ASP A 23 4.82 2.19 8.22
C ASP A 23 4.61 0.95 7.32
N LEU A 24 4.18 1.15 6.07
CA LEU A 24 4.07 0.07 5.07
C LEU A 24 5.42 -0.61 4.83
N MET A 25 6.47 0.18 4.63
CA MET A 25 7.82 -0.34 4.42
C MET A 25 8.31 -1.11 5.65
N LEU A 26 8.05 -0.61 6.86
CA LEU A 26 8.39 -1.31 8.11
C LEU A 26 7.71 -2.67 8.21
N HIS A 27 6.42 -2.76 7.85
CA HIS A 27 5.69 -4.03 7.85
C HIS A 27 6.24 -5.01 6.81
N LEU A 28 6.67 -4.52 5.64
CA LEU A 28 7.29 -5.34 4.60
C LEU A 28 8.67 -5.86 5.02
N TYR A 29 9.52 -5.00 5.60
CA TYR A 29 10.80 -5.42 6.18
C TYR A 29 10.61 -6.39 7.35
N GLY A 30 9.57 -6.19 8.16
CA GLY A 30 9.17 -7.13 9.20
C GLY A 30 8.77 -8.49 8.62
N ALA A 31 7.99 -8.51 7.54
CA ALA A 31 7.63 -9.74 6.84
C ALA A 31 8.86 -10.46 6.26
N GLU A 32 9.79 -9.73 5.64
CA GLU A 32 11.08 -10.26 5.17
C GLU A 32 11.92 -10.83 6.32
N TYR A 33 11.99 -10.13 7.45
CA TYR A 33 12.69 -10.62 8.65
C TYR A 33 12.02 -11.87 9.23
N HIS A 34 10.70 -11.91 9.30
CA HIS A 34 9.97 -13.06 9.83
C HIS A 34 10.02 -14.27 8.89
N ALA A 35 10.05 -14.04 7.58
CA ALA A 35 10.36 -15.05 6.57
C ALA A 35 11.69 -15.75 6.85
N THR A 36 12.72 -15.00 7.24
CA THR A 36 14.02 -15.59 7.60
C THR A 36 14.05 -16.33 8.95
N LYS A 37 12.99 -16.25 9.78
CA LYS A 37 12.97 -16.81 11.15
C LYS A 37 11.93 -17.89 11.42
N ALA A 38 10.88 -18.02 10.61
CA ALA A 38 9.78 -18.96 10.85
C ALA A 38 9.97 -20.26 10.04
N GLU A 39 10.64 -21.25 10.63
CA GLU A 39 10.98 -22.55 10.02
C GLU A 39 11.78 -22.41 8.70
N THR A 40 12.58 -23.41 8.35
CA THR A 40 13.54 -23.29 7.26
C THR A 40 12.82 -23.18 5.92
N TRP A 41 12.63 -21.94 5.45
CA TRP A 41 12.34 -21.66 4.05
C TRP A 41 13.31 -22.47 3.21
N THR A 42 12.76 -23.24 2.28
CA THR A 42 13.62 -23.90 1.31
C THR A 42 14.25 -22.82 0.41
N PRO A 43 15.39 -23.09 -0.23
CA PRO A 43 15.95 -22.17 -1.22
C PRO A 43 14.95 -21.77 -2.31
N ASP A 44 14.01 -22.66 -2.65
CA ASP A 44 12.92 -22.40 -3.59
C ASP A 44 11.90 -21.40 -3.03
N ASP A 45 11.52 -21.52 -1.75
CA ASP A 45 10.64 -20.56 -1.07
C ASP A 45 11.27 -19.16 -1.02
N GLU A 46 12.58 -19.08 -0.73
CA GLU A 46 13.32 -17.82 -0.76
C GLU A 46 13.39 -17.22 -2.17
N ALA A 47 13.61 -18.04 -3.19
CA ALA A 47 13.65 -17.58 -4.58
C ALA A 47 12.29 -17.00 -5.01
N ILE A 48 11.20 -17.71 -4.71
CA ILE A 48 9.83 -17.26 -4.98
C ILE A 48 9.55 -15.94 -4.26
N ALA A 49 9.92 -15.81 -2.99
CA ALA A 49 9.67 -14.60 -2.24
C ALA A 49 10.49 -13.39 -2.73
N ARG A 50 11.76 -13.60 -3.13
CA ARG A 50 12.60 -12.55 -3.72
C ARG A 50 12.02 -12.00 -5.02
N GLU A 51 11.25 -12.80 -5.76
CA GLU A 51 10.53 -12.36 -6.96
C GLU A 51 9.20 -11.68 -6.59
N LEU A 52 8.40 -12.34 -5.74
CA LEU A 52 7.02 -11.92 -5.46
C LEU A 52 6.94 -10.64 -4.62
N ILE A 53 7.83 -10.45 -3.63
CA ILE A 53 7.75 -9.30 -2.73
C ILE A 53 7.97 -7.98 -3.48
N PRO A 54 9.02 -7.80 -4.31
CA PRO A 54 9.17 -6.60 -5.13
C PRO A 54 7.98 -6.31 -6.04
N ASP A 55 7.39 -7.33 -6.65
CA ASP A 55 6.23 -7.17 -7.52
C ASP A 55 5.00 -6.69 -6.76
N LEU A 56 4.73 -7.27 -5.58
CA LEU A 56 3.65 -6.80 -4.71
C LEU A 56 3.87 -5.36 -4.27
N VAL A 57 5.12 -4.98 -3.93
CA VAL A 57 5.47 -3.60 -3.59
C VAL A 57 5.23 -2.66 -4.76
N ASN A 58 5.61 -3.06 -5.97
CA ASN A 58 5.39 -2.27 -7.18
C ASN A 58 3.90 -2.08 -7.47
N VAL A 59 3.09 -3.12 -7.32
CA VAL A 59 1.62 -3.06 -7.50
C VAL A 59 0.99 -2.12 -6.47
N LEU A 60 1.37 -2.23 -5.20
CA LEU A 60 0.85 -1.36 -4.13
C LEU A 60 1.24 0.10 -4.37
N ASN A 61 2.49 0.37 -4.75
CA ASN A 61 2.95 1.71 -5.10
C ASN A 61 2.21 2.27 -6.32
N GLY A 62 2.01 1.44 -7.36
CA GLY A 62 1.22 1.82 -8.53
C GLY A 62 -0.21 2.21 -8.16
N ALA A 63 -0.86 1.44 -7.28
CA ALA A 63 -2.20 1.74 -6.78
C ALA A 63 -2.24 3.05 -5.96
N LEU A 64 -1.26 3.28 -5.08
CA LEU A 64 -1.16 4.52 -4.30
C LEU A 64 -0.97 5.75 -5.20
N LEU A 65 -0.13 5.65 -6.24
CA LEU A 65 0.12 6.71 -7.21
C LEU A 65 -1.11 6.98 -8.08
N ALA A 66 -1.78 5.93 -8.55
CA ALA A 66 -3.00 6.06 -9.35
C ALA A 66 -4.12 6.75 -8.54
N HIS A 67 -4.27 6.37 -7.27
CA HIS A 67 -5.36 6.85 -6.40
C HIS A 67 -4.99 8.09 -5.55
N GLU A 68 -4.12 8.96 -6.04
CA GLU A 68 -3.75 10.20 -5.37
C GLU A 68 -4.93 11.19 -5.28
N GLY A 69 -4.97 12.00 -4.21
CA GLY A 69 -5.89 13.14 -4.12
C GLY A 69 -5.48 14.30 -5.04
N ASN A 70 -6.46 15.01 -5.60
CA ASN A 70 -6.25 16.25 -6.34
C ASN A 70 -6.50 17.49 -5.44
N CYS A 71 -6.32 18.68 -6.02
CA CYS A 71 -6.59 19.97 -5.38
C CYS A 71 -8.01 20.12 -4.80
N HIS A 72 -8.98 19.39 -5.33
CA HIS A 72 -10.39 19.44 -4.92
C HIS A 72 -10.74 18.39 -3.86
N GLY A 73 -9.75 17.68 -3.30
CA GLY A 73 -9.99 16.62 -2.32
C GLY A 73 -10.66 15.37 -2.91
N ARG A 74 -10.52 15.15 -4.23
CA ARG A 74 -11.03 13.96 -4.92
C ARG A 74 -9.90 13.07 -5.40
N CYS A 75 -10.14 11.77 -5.45
CA CYS A 75 -9.22 10.82 -6.04
C CYS A 75 -9.09 11.08 -7.55
N ARG A 76 -7.86 11.14 -8.08
CA ARG A 76 -7.62 11.36 -9.51
C ARG A 76 -8.15 10.23 -10.39
N PHE A 77 -8.11 9.00 -9.89
CA PHE A 77 -8.58 7.82 -10.61
C PHE A 77 -10.09 7.64 -10.48
N CYS A 78 -10.61 7.47 -9.26
CA CYS A 78 -12.03 7.20 -9.04
C CYS A 78 -12.94 8.42 -9.18
N ARG A 79 -12.39 9.64 -9.10
CA ARG A 79 -13.13 10.93 -9.06
C ARG A 79 -14.06 11.12 -7.85
N GLU A 80 -14.07 10.18 -6.92
CA GLU A 80 -14.75 10.21 -5.62
C GLU A 80 -13.98 11.02 -4.57
N THR A 81 -14.62 11.33 -3.44
CA THR A 81 -13.96 11.97 -2.29
C THR A 81 -12.73 11.17 -1.85
N TRP A 82 -11.63 11.87 -1.58
CA TRP A 82 -10.38 11.28 -1.12
C TRP A 82 -10.26 11.38 0.42
N PRO A 83 -9.80 10.32 1.11
CA PRO A 83 -9.37 9.02 0.60
C PRO A 83 -10.53 8.20 0.03
N CYS A 84 -10.31 7.59 -1.14
CA CYS A 84 -11.34 6.75 -1.77
C CYS A 84 -11.33 5.33 -1.17
N ALA A 85 -12.40 4.57 -1.40
CA ALA A 85 -12.56 3.21 -0.87
C ALA A 85 -11.36 2.28 -1.15
N THR A 86 -10.69 2.43 -2.31
CA THR A 86 -9.46 1.67 -2.62
C THR A 86 -8.32 2.01 -1.66
N ILE A 87 -8.05 3.30 -1.42
CA ILE A 87 -7.01 3.75 -0.49
C ILE A 87 -7.35 3.33 0.95
N GLU A 88 -8.61 3.44 1.34
CA GLU A 88 -9.05 2.99 2.66
C GLU A 88 -8.86 1.48 2.85
N SER A 89 -9.19 0.68 1.83
CA SER A 89 -8.99 -0.77 1.86
C SER A 89 -7.51 -1.15 1.89
N LEU A 90 -6.66 -0.49 1.11
CA LEU A 90 -5.22 -0.67 1.17
C LEU A 90 -4.69 -0.33 2.57
N HIS A 91 -5.05 0.83 3.11
CA HIS A 91 -4.64 1.23 4.45
C HIS A 91 -5.09 0.22 5.53
N ARG A 92 -6.32 -0.31 5.44
CA ARG A 92 -6.79 -1.38 6.34
C ARG A 92 -5.97 -2.66 6.19
N ALA A 93 -5.60 -3.03 4.96
CA ALA A 93 -4.79 -4.21 4.70
C ALA A 93 -3.37 -4.11 5.22
N VAL A 94 -2.77 -2.92 5.16
CA VAL A 94 -1.45 -2.68 5.75
C VAL A 94 -1.49 -2.73 7.28
N LYS A 95 -2.56 -2.24 7.91
CA LYS A 95 -2.69 -2.25 9.38
C LYS A 95 -2.96 -3.61 10.00
N ASP A 96 -3.60 -4.52 9.27
CA ASP A 96 -3.90 -5.88 9.75
C ASP A 96 -3.74 -6.90 8.61
N PRO A 97 -2.49 -7.16 8.18
CA PRO A 97 -2.20 -7.98 7.00
C PRO A 97 -2.63 -9.43 7.22
N LYS A 98 -2.50 -9.96 8.44
CA LYS A 98 -2.88 -11.34 8.77
C LYS A 98 -4.37 -11.57 8.60
N ARG A 99 -5.21 -10.67 9.13
CA ARG A 99 -6.67 -10.78 9.01
C ARG A 99 -7.15 -10.58 7.58
N GLN A 100 -6.54 -9.66 6.82
CA GLN A 100 -6.90 -9.48 5.42
C GLN A 100 -6.46 -10.66 4.55
N PHE A 101 -5.30 -11.24 4.82
CA PHE A 101 -4.85 -12.43 4.09
C PHE A 101 -5.80 -13.62 4.30
N ILE A 102 -6.23 -13.87 5.55
CA ILE A 102 -7.24 -14.91 5.85
C ILE A 102 -8.54 -14.64 5.08
N THR A 103 -9.06 -13.40 5.15
CA THR A 103 -10.26 -12.99 4.41
C THR A 103 -10.14 -13.23 2.90
N LEU A 104 -8.98 -12.89 2.30
CA LEU A 104 -8.72 -13.11 0.88
C LEU A 104 -8.70 -14.59 0.51
N VAL A 105 -8.00 -15.42 1.29
CA VAL A 105 -7.93 -16.87 1.06
C VAL A 105 -9.30 -17.52 1.19
N GLU A 106 -10.12 -17.08 2.16
CA GLU A 106 -11.50 -17.56 2.32
C GLU A 106 -12.39 -17.14 1.14
N THR A 107 -12.20 -15.93 0.60
CA THR A 107 -12.97 -15.44 -0.56
C THR A 107 -12.63 -16.17 -1.86
N VAL A 108 -11.36 -16.55 -2.07
CA VAL A 108 -10.91 -17.29 -3.28
C VAL A 108 -11.34 -18.76 -3.25
N ARG A 109 -11.64 -19.31 -2.06
CA ARG A 109 -12.10 -20.69 -1.87
C ARG A 109 -13.62 -20.87 -1.96
N ALA A 110 -14.38 -19.77 -1.94
CA ALA A 110 -15.84 -19.75 -2.04
C ALA A 110 -16.30 -19.64 -3.50
#